data_AF-A0A1B6CNM6-F1
#
_entry.id   AF-A0A1B6CNM6-F1
#
_cell.length_a   1.000
_cell.length_b   1.000
_cell.length_c   1.000
_cell.angle_alpha   90.00
_cell.angle_beta   90.00
_cell.angle_gamma   90.00
#
_symmetry.space_group_name_H-M   'P 1'
#
loop_
_entity.id
_entity.type
_entity.pdbx_description
1 polymer ?
#
loop_
_entity_poly.entity_id
_entity_poly.type
_entity_poly.pdbx_seq_one_letter_code
_entity_poly.pdbx_strand_id
1 'polypeptide(L)'
;GSYGISSDIVCALISRGAKLKNSDSLKVIDTIEREFKDHKANVIKAHVEYINYAEEFFRVAKDATSGQLCDGKIDNSVSYLEYSEDSIIDVAKITDRTRNLGIPQGGKGYGRSVIKIGKSEVEIITQDGMRNYTDLTEGSNIVLTFYTSLGEIDVRLYPDVQNKSKIIVEVSNRE
;
A
#
# COMPACT_ATOMS: atom_id res chain seq x y z
N GLY A 1 -15.64 13.98 -26.09
CA GLY A 1 -14.58 14.90 -26.55
C GLY A 1 -13.30 14.65 -25.75
N SER A 2 -12.15 15.13 -26.22
CA SER A 2 -10.84 14.95 -25.55
C SER A 2 -10.85 15.35 -24.07
N TYR A 3 -11.55 16.42 -23.71
CA TYR A 3 -11.67 16.89 -22.32
C TYR A 3 -12.45 15.94 -21.39
N GLY A 4 -13.39 15.15 -21.92
CA GLY A 4 -14.07 14.11 -21.13
C GLY A 4 -13.09 13.01 -20.72
N ILE A 5 -12.25 12.55 -21.66
CA ILE A 5 -11.19 11.57 -21.38
C ILE A 5 -10.19 12.13 -20.36
N SER A 6 -9.77 13.40 -20.51
CA SER A 6 -8.89 14.04 -19.53
C SER A 6 -9.52 14.13 -18.14
N SER A 7 -10.81 14.47 -18.07
CA SER A 7 -11.57 14.46 -16.81
C SER A 7 -11.56 13.07 -16.17
N ASP A 8 -11.82 12.01 -16.95
CA ASP A 8 -11.85 10.63 -16.44
C ASP A 8 -10.49 10.21 -15.86
N ILE A 9 -9.39 10.57 -16.53
CA ILE A 9 -8.03 10.29 -16.06
C ILE A 9 -7.75 11.01 -14.74
N VAL A 10 -8.07 12.31 -14.67
CA VAL A 10 -7.89 13.11 -13.45
C VAL A 10 -8.72 12.55 -12.30
N CYS A 11 -9.99 12.21 -12.54
CA CYS A 11 -10.87 11.63 -11.54
C CYS A 11 -10.38 10.26 -11.06
N ALA A 12 -9.87 9.42 -11.97
CA ALA A 12 -9.29 8.12 -11.61
C ALA A 12 -8.04 8.25 -10.73
N LEU A 13 -7.24 9.30 -10.92
CA LEU A 13 -6.10 9.60 -10.06
C LEU A 13 -6.56 10.09 -8.68
N ILE A 14 -7.51 11.02 -8.64
CA ILE A 14 -8.06 11.58 -7.39
C ILE A 14 -8.74 10.49 -6.55
N SER A 15 -9.51 9.59 -7.16
CA SER A 15 -10.19 8.51 -6.44
C SER A 15 -9.24 7.48 -5.83
N ARG A 16 -7.95 7.54 -6.20
CA ARG A 16 -6.86 6.75 -5.61
C ARG A 16 -6.00 7.55 -4.63
N GLY A 17 -6.30 8.83 -4.39
CA GLY A 17 -5.60 9.67 -3.43
C GLY A 17 -4.51 10.58 -4.01
N ALA A 18 -4.44 10.72 -5.33
CA ALA A 18 -3.48 11.64 -5.96
C ALA A 18 -3.75 13.08 -5.52
N LYS A 19 -2.69 13.79 -5.11
CA LYS A 19 -2.78 15.20 -4.70
C LYS A 19 -2.32 16.10 -5.84
N LEU A 20 -3.19 16.99 -6.28
CA LEU A 20 -2.90 17.99 -7.32
C LEU A 20 -2.40 19.27 -6.63
N LYS A 21 -1.08 19.44 -6.57
CA LYS A 21 -0.44 20.47 -5.72
C LYS A 21 0.44 21.48 -6.46
N ASN A 22 0.74 21.26 -7.73
CA ASN A 22 1.63 22.14 -8.49
C ASN A 22 0.85 23.04 -9.45
N SER A 23 1.42 24.20 -9.79
CA SER A 23 0.78 25.21 -10.65
C SER A 23 0.37 24.67 -12.01
N ASP A 24 1.12 23.72 -12.56
CA ASP A 24 0.83 23.16 -13.88
C ASP A 24 -0.36 22.19 -13.83
N SER A 25 -0.48 21.39 -12.78
CA SER A 25 -1.66 20.53 -12.56
C SER A 25 -2.93 21.35 -12.36
N LEU A 26 -2.85 22.50 -11.68
CA LEU A 26 -3.98 23.40 -11.49
C LEU A 26 -4.44 24.02 -12.83
N LYS A 27 -3.52 24.46 -13.69
CA LYS A 27 -3.86 24.96 -15.03
C LYS A 27 -4.58 23.93 -15.89
N VAL A 28 -4.18 22.66 -15.80
CA VAL A 28 -4.83 21.57 -16.52
C VAL A 28 -6.27 21.38 -16.02
N ILE A 29 -6.48 21.38 -14.70
CA ILE A 29 -7.82 21.28 -14.09
C ILE A 29 -8.68 22.46 -14.52
N ASP A 30 -8.20 23.70 -14.40
CA ASP A 30 -8.92 24.92 -14.78
C ASP A 30 -9.37 24.87 -16.25
N THR A 31 -8.49 24.34 -17.12
CA THR A 31 -8.80 24.15 -18.53
C THR A 31 -9.90 23.11 -18.71
N ILE A 32 -9.80 21.94 -18.06
CA ILE A 32 -10.82 20.90 -18.16
C ILE A 32 -12.16 21.39 -17.58
N GLU A 33 -12.18 22.08 -16.43
CA GLU A 33 -13.39 22.62 -15.83
C GLU A 33 -14.10 23.61 -16.76
N ARG A 34 -13.34 24.46 -17.48
CA ARG A 34 -13.90 25.41 -18.45
C ARG A 34 -14.50 24.70 -19.67
N GLU A 35 -13.81 23.71 -20.21
CA GLU A 35 -14.20 23.03 -21.45
C GLU A 35 -15.17 21.85 -21.22
N PHE A 36 -15.26 21.33 -20.01
CA PHE A 36 -16.10 20.19 -19.63
C PHE A 36 -16.83 20.44 -18.30
N LYS A 37 -18.07 20.92 -18.42
CA LYS A 37 -18.91 21.39 -17.30
C LYS A 37 -19.10 20.37 -16.18
N ASP A 38 -19.12 19.08 -16.51
CA ASP A 38 -19.34 18.00 -15.54
C ASP A 38 -18.07 17.66 -14.73
N HIS A 39 -16.89 18.18 -15.13
CA HIS A 39 -15.61 17.85 -14.49
C HIS A 39 -15.63 18.09 -12.98
N LYS A 40 -16.17 19.24 -12.56
CA LYS A 40 -16.25 19.60 -11.14
C LYS A 40 -17.05 18.58 -10.32
N ALA A 41 -18.20 18.14 -10.85
CA ALA A 41 -19.01 17.12 -10.20
C ALA A 41 -18.28 15.77 -10.15
N ASN A 42 -17.58 15.40 -11.23
CA ASN A 42 -16.79 14.18 -11.29
C ASN A 42 -15.61 14.19 -10.29
N VAL A 43 -14.95 15.32 -10.12
CA VAL A 43 -13.87 15.50 -9.14
C VAL A 43 -14.39 15.35 -7.70
N ILE A 44 -15.54 15.95 -7.39
CA ILE A 44 -16.19 15.79 -6.07
C ILE A 44 -16.51 14.31 -5.82
N LYS A 45 -17.10 13.63 -6.81
CA LYS A 45 -17.41 12.20 -6.73
C LYS A 45 -16.15 11.36 -6.50
N ALA A 46 -15.09 11.60 -7.27
CA ALA A 46 -13.82 10.92 -7.12
C ALA A 46 -13.20 11.13 -5.74
N HIS A 47 -13.30 12.34 -5.17
CA HIS A 47 -12.82 12.61 -3.83
C HIS A 47 -13.59 11.83 -2.76
N VAL A 48 -14.92 11.74 -2.88
CA VAL A 48 -15.76 10.92 -1.98
C VAL A 48 -15.40 9.43 -2.11
N GLU A 49 -15.16 8.93 -3.33
CA GLU A 49 -14.69 7.56 -3.55
C GLU A 49 -13.36 7.28 -2.83
N TYR A 50 -12.42 8.23 -2.90
CA TYR A 50 -11.15 8.11 -2.18
C TYR A 50 -11.34 8.10 -0.66
N ILE A 51 -12.20 8.95 -0.11
CA ILE A 51 -12.48 8.96 1.34
C ILE A 51 -13.00 7.59 1.79
N ASN A 52 -14.01 7.06 1.10
CA ASN A 52 -14.58 5.75 1.42
C ASN A 52 -13.53 4.63 1.32
N TYR A 53 -12.69 4.67 0.28
CA TYR A 53 -11.59 3.71 0.11
C TYR A 53 -10.57 3.80 1.25
N ALA A 54 -10.15 5.02 1.62
CA ALA A 54 -9.20 5.25 2.69
C ALA A 54 -9.75 4.80 4.06
N GLU A 55 -11.02 5.09 4.35
CA GLU A 55 -11.69 4.63 5.57
C GLU A 55 -11.72 3.11 5.65
N GLU A 56 -12.10 2.43 4.57
CA GLU A 56 -12.09 0.97 4.52
C GLU A 56 -10.67 0.41 4.68
N PHE A 57 -9.68 1.00 3.99
CA PHE A 57 -8.29 0.61 4.11
C PHE A 57 -7.79 0.68 5.56
N PHE A 58 -8.04 1.80 6.26
CA PHE A 58 -7.62 1.94 7.65
C PHE A 58 -8.39 1.04 8.61
N ARG A 59 -9.65 0.71 8.32
CA ARG A 59 -10.38 -0.31 9.08
C ARG A 59 -9.69 -1.68 8.94
N VAL A 60 -9.41 -2.12 7.71
CA VAL A 60 -8.71 -3.39 7.47
C VAL A 60 -7.32 -3.39 8.10
N ALA A 61 -6.58 -2.28 8.02
CA ALA A 61 -5.26 -2.15 8.62
C ALA A 61 -5.29 -2.30 10.16
N LYS A 62 -6.35 -1.82 10.82
CA LYS A 62 -6.57 -2.01 12.26
C LYS A 62 -6.93 -3.46 12.61
N ASP A 63 -7.75 -4.10 11.77
CA ASP A 63 -8.18 -5.49 11.97
C ASP A 63 -7.10 -6.53 11.60
N ALA A 64 -6.05 -6.10 10.89
CA ALA A 64 -4.97 -6.96 10.42
C ALA A 64 -3.82 -7.08 11.43
N THR A 65 -3.91 -6.51 12.62
CA THR A 65 -2.82 -6.50 13.60
C THR A 65 -3.28 -6.96 14.98
N SER A 66 -2.37 -7.53 15.77
CA SER A 66 -2.56 -7.73 17.21
C SER A 66 -2.30 -6.47 18.04
N GLY A 67 -1.59 -5.48 17.47
CA GLY A 67 -1.15 -4.26 18.16
C GLY A 67 -1.93 -3.01 17.76
N GLN A 68 -1.40 -1.84 18.13
CA GLN A 68 -2.01 -0.55 17.81
C GLN A 68 -1.51 -0.03 16.46
N LEU A 69 -2.41 0.45 15.61
CA LEU A 69 -2.06 1.30 14.46
C LEU A 69 -1.82 2.74 14.94
N CYS A 70 -0.57 3.19 14.88
CA CYS A 70 -0.10 4.47 15.41
C CYS A 70 -0.15 5.61 14.39
N ASP A 71 0.25 5.35 13.13
CA ASP A 71 0.16 6.31 12.02
C ASP A 71 -0.18 5.55 10.73
N GLY A 72 -0.72 6.27 9.75
CA GLY A 72 -1.09 5.69 8.47
C GLY A 72 -1.35 6.73 7.39
N LYS A 73 -0.83 6.45 6.19
CA LYS A 73 -1.01 7.29 4.99
C LYS A 73 -1.26 6.40 3.79
N ILE A 74 -2.09 6.87 2.87
CA ILE A 74 -2.32 6.20 1.60
C ILE A 74 -2.48 7.25 0.51
N ASP A 75 -1.89 6.99 -0.64
CA ASP A 75 -2.10 7.77 -1.86
C ASP A 75 -2.15 6.84 -3.08
N ASN A 76 -2.14 7.43 -4.27
CA ASN A 76 -2.30 6.71 -5.53
C ASN A 76 -1.08 5.86 -5.93
N SER A 77 -0.05 5.82 -5.11
CA SER A 77 1.21 5.13 -5.38
C SER A 77 1.71 4.29 -4.21
N VAL A 78 1.52 4.76 -2.98
CA VAL A 78 2.08 4.14 -1.78
C VAL A 78 1.08 4.13 -0.63
N SER A 79 1.05 3.03 0.12
CA SER A 79 0.50 3.00 1.46
C SER A 79 1.62 2.92 2.50
N TYR A 80 1.51 3.67 3.59
CA TYR A 80 2.38 3.61 4.76
C TYR A 80 1.54 3.31 6.00
N LEU A 81 1.97 2.37 6.84
CA LEU A 81 1.34 2.05 8.10
C LEU A 81 2.41 1.88 9.18
N GLU A 82 2.19 2.47 10.35
CA GLU A 82 3.07 2.36 11.50
C GLU A 82 2.32 1.74 12.68
N TYR A 83 2.87 0.66 13.23
CA TYR A 83 2.29 -0.09 14.32
C TYR A 83 3.17 -0.04 15.56
N SER A 84 2.55 -0.28 16.72
CA SER A 84 3.24 -0.41 17.99
C SER A 84 4.30 -1.52 17.94
N GLU A 85 5.31 -1.40 18.80
CA GLU A 85 6.30 -2.47 19.02
C GLU A 85 5.59 -3.80 19.35
N ASP A 86 6.20 -4.92 18.94
CA ASP A 86 5.69 -6.30 19.10
C ASP A 86 4.38 -6.65 18.37
N SER A 87 3.91 -5.80 17.44
CA SER A 87 2.73 -6.10 16.63
C SER A 87 2.96 -7.31 15.70
N ILE A 88 2.00 -8.23 15.66
CA ILE A 88 1.90 -9.29 14.64
C ILE A 88 0.92 -8.81 13.59
N ILE A 89 1.32 -8.84 12.31
CA ILE A 89 0.56 -8.23 11.22
C ILE A 89 0.25 -9.27 10.12
N ASP A 90 -1.02 -9.36 9.76
CA ASP A 90 -1.50 -10.01 8.55
C ASP A 90 -1.27 -9.09 7.34
N VAL A 91 -0.07 -9.17 6.78
CA VAL A 91 0.36 -8.38 5.62
C VAL A 91 -0.50 -8.66 4.39
N ALA A 92 -1.07 -9.87 4.27
CA ALA A 92 -1.89 -10.25 3.14
C ALA A 92 -3.18 -9.43 3.08
N LYS A 93 -3.88 -9.29 4.21
CA LYS A 93 -5.10 -8.45 4.31
C LYS A 93 -4.86 -7.00 3.90
N ILE A 94 -3.71 -6.44 4.26
CA ILE A 94 -3.34 -5.07 3.90
C ILE A 94 -3.05 -4.98 2.40
N THR A 95 -2.17 -5.84 1.89
CA THR A 95 -1.66 -5.75 0.51
C THR A 95 -2.69 -6.13 -0.54
N ASP A 96 -3.67 -6.96 -0.22
CA ASP A 96 -4.79 -7.28 -1.13
C ASP A 96 -5.66 -6.04 -1.40
N ARG A 97 -5.74 -5.10 -0.45
CA ARG A 97 -6.44 -3.82 -0.62
C ARG A 97 -5.60 -2.78 -1.36
N THR A 98 -4.29 -2.92 -1.37
CA THR A 98 -3.36 -1.98 -2.03
C THR A 98 -2.87 -2.45 -3.39
N ARG A 99 -3.26 -3.66 -3.84
CA ARG A 99 -2.87 -4.25 -5.13
C ARG A 99 -3.19 -3.40 -6.37
N ASN A 100 -4.12 -2.45 -6.23
CA ASN A 100 -4.54 -1.53 -7.29
C ASN A 100 -4.12 -0.07 -7.03
N LEU A 101 -3.18 0.18 -6.10
CA LEU A 101 -2.59 1.49 -5.88
C LEU A 101 -1.65 1.85 -7.05
N GLY A 102 -2.21 2.50 -8.06
CA GLY A 102 -1.51 2.92 -9.26
C GLY A 102 -2.48 3.03 -10.43
N ILE A 103 -2.03 3.63 -11.53
CA ILE A 103 -2.71 3.42 -12.81
C ILE A 103 -2.30 2.02 -13.28
N PRO A 104 -3.23 1.06 -13.44
CA PRO A 104 -2.89 -0.26 -13.96
C PRO A 104 -2.32 -0.10 -15.37
N GLN A 105 -1.01 -0.19 -15.52
CA GLN A 105 -0.39 -0.27 -16.84
C GLN A 105 -0.62 -1.67 -17.39
N GLY A 106 -1.53 -1.79 -18.36
CA GLY A 106 -1.84 -3.08 -18.99
C GLY A 106 -2.62 -4.06 -18.11
N GLY A 107 -3.43 -3.56 -17.16
CA GLY A 107 -4.32 -4.40 -16.34
C GLY A 107 -3.62 -5.18 -15.22
N LYS A 108 -2.33 -4.95 -14.99
CA LYS A 108 -1.55 -5.59 -13.94
C LYS A 108 -1.60 -4.74 -12.66
N GLY A 109 -2.03 -5.35 -11.56
CA GLY A 109 -2.02 -4.72 -10.25
C GLY A 109 -0.60 -4.46 -9.78
N TYR A 110 -0.28 -3.20 -9.53
CA TYR A 110 0.94 -2.74 -8.88
C TYR A 110 0.52 -2.05 -7.58
N GLY A 111 1.20 -2.36 -6.49
CA GLY A 111 0.97 -1.73 -5.20
C GLY A 111 2.25 -1.72 -4.39
N ARG A 112 2.58 -0.55 -3.83
CA ARG A 112 3.72 -0.38 -2.92
C ARG A 112 3.20 -0.12 -1.51
N SER A 113 3.62 -0.94 -0.57
CA SER A 113 3.23 -0.82 0.84
C SER A 113 4.46 -0.79 1.73
N VAL A 114 4.54 0.19 2.61
CA VAL A 114 5.57 0.28 3.66
C VAL A 114 4.89 0.02 5.00
N ILE A 115 5.39 -0.95 5.74
CA ILE A 115 4.87 -1.31 7.06
C ILE A 115 6.00 -1.15 8.07
N LYS A 116 5.77 -0.33 9.09
CA LYS A 116 6.70 -0.09 10.18
C LYS A 116 6.16 -0.67 11.49
N ILE A 117 7.01 -1.36 12.24
CA ILE A 117 6.73 -1.99 13.53
C ILE A 117 7.84 -1.60 14.51
N GLY A 118 7.56 -0.68 15.42
CA GLY A 118 8.61 -0.10 16.27
C GLY A 118 9.71 0.55 15.43
N LYS A 119 10.94 0.01 15.48
CA LYS A 119 12.08 0.46 14.66
C LYS A 119 12.26 -0.30 13.34
N SER A 120 11.55 -1.40 13.18
CA SER A 120 11.59 -2.23 11.98
C SER A 120 10.70 -1.63 10.90
N GLU A 121 11.17 -1.61 9.66
CA GLU A 121 10.38 -1.20 8.49
C GLU A 121 10.58 -2.23 7.39
N VAL A 122 9.49 -2.54 6.69
CA VAL A 122 9.48 -3.41 5.53
C VAL A 122 8.76 -2.77 4.35
N GLU A 123 9.42 -2.76 3.20
CA GLU A 123 8.79 -2.42 1.93
C GLU A 123 8.30 -3.69 1.21
N ILE A 124 7.05 -3.65 0.76
CA ILE A 124 6.38 -4.72 0.03
C ILE A 124 5.91 -4.18 -1.32
N ILE A 125 6.39 -4.81 -2.40
CA ILE A 125 5.95 -4.54 -3.76
C ILE A 125 5.08 -5.71 -4.21
N THR A 126 3.80 -5.43 -4.44
CA THR A 126 2.87 -6.39 -5.02
C THR A 126 2.80 -6.19 -6.52
N GLN A 127 3.23 -7.19 -7.29
CA GLN A 127 3.19 -7.18 -8.75
C GLN A 127 2.67 -8.52 -9.26
N ASP A 128 1.66 -8.49 -10.13
CA ASP A 128 1.04 -9.72 -10.69
C ASP A 128 0.51 -10.69 -9.60
N GLY A 129 0.25 -10.19 -8.38
CA GLY A 129 -0.17 -11.01 -7.23
C GLY A 129 0.96 -11.63 -6.41
N MET A 130 2.20 -11.46 -6.85
CA MET A 130 3.37 -11.81 -6.08
C MET A 130 3.74 -10.66 -5.14
N ARG A 131 3.97 -10.97 -3.87
CA ARG A 131 4.43 -10.01 -2.85
C ARG A 131 5.94 -10.15 -2.72
N ASN A 132 6.67 -9.08 -3.05
CA ASN A 132 8.13 -9.03 -2.93
C ASN A 132 8.49 -8.15 -1.74
N TYR A 133 9.27 -8.69 -0.80
CA TYR A 133 9.75 -7.96 0.37
C TYR A 133 11.17 -7.46 0.07
N THR A 134 11.38 -6.15 -0.04
CA THR A 134 12.57 -5.59 -0.71
C THR A 134 13.47 -4.71 0.15
N ASP A 135 12.96 -4.13 1.24
CA ASP A 135 13.74 -3.29 2.14
C ASP A 135 13.50 -3.75 3.58
N LEU A 136 14.50 -4.35 4.21
CA LEU A 136 14.45 -4.82 5.60
C LEU A 136 15.45 -4.02 6.41
N THR A 137 14.96 -3.19 7.33
CA THR A 137 15.85 -2.33 8.14
C THR A 137 16.68 -3.12 9.15
N GLU A 138 17.74 -2.51 9.68
CA GLU A 138 18.64 -3.15 10.63
C GLU A 138 17.93 -3.54 11.93
N GLY A 139 18.07 -4.81 12.34
CA GLY A 139 17.35 -5.38 13.48
C GLY A 139 15.92 -5.83 13.16
N SER A 140 15.44 -5.62 11.93
CA SER A 140 14.16 -6.15 11.46
C SER A 140 14.24 -7.64 11.14
N ASN A 141 13.07 -8.27 11.19
CA ASN A 141 12.91 -9.68 10.91
C ASN A 141 11.50 -9.91 10.34
N ILE A 142 11.40 -10.64 9.23
CA ILE A 142 10.12 -11.19 8.77
C ILE A 142 10.01 -12.62 9.28
N VAL A 143 8.90 -12.91 9.96
CA VAL A 143 8.49 -14.29 10.21
C VAL A 143 7.28 -14.59 9.33
N LEU A 144 7.43 -15.55 8.42
CA LEU A 144 6.33 -16.12 7.66
C LEU A 144 5.90 -17.42 8.35
N THR A 145 4.72 -17.41 8.96
CA THR A 145 4.13 -18.59 9.61
C THR A 145 3.18 -19.28 8.66
N PHE A 146 3.44 -20.57 8.40
CA PHE A 146 2.60 -21.43 7.57
C PHE A 146 1.86 -22.42 8.47
N TYR A 147 0.53 -22.33 8.47
CA TYR A 147 -0.33 -23.30 9.12
C TYR A 147 -0.52 -24.52 8.21
N THR A 148 -0.01 -25.67 8.62
CA THR A 148 -0.13 -26.94 7.88
C THR A 148 -0.96 -27.94 8.66
N SER A 149 -1.37 -29.04 8.02
CA SER A 149 -2.05 -30.14 8.71
C SER A 149 -1.19 -30.82 9.78
N LEU A 150 0.12 -30.56 9.81
CA LEU A 150 1.09 -31.17 10.73
C LEU A 150 1.59 -30.19 11.81
N GLY A 151 1.11 -28.94 11.82
CA GLY A 151 1.58 -27.90 12.75
C GLY A 151 1.98 -26.60 12.05
N GLU A 152 2.69 -25.75 12.78
CA GLU A 152 3.13 -24.42 12.35
C GLU A 152 4.60 -24.45 11.92
N ILE A 153 4.86 -23.97 10.70
CA ILE A 153 6.22 -23.79 10.19
C ILE A 153 6.52 -22.29 10.12
N ASP A 154 7.55 -21.87 10.83
CA ASP A 154 8.05 -20.50 10.80
C ASP A 154 9.27 -20.41 9.88
N VAL A 155 9.19 -19.54 8.87
CA VAL A 155 10.34 -19.13 8.04
C VAL A 155 10.73 -17.72 8.44
N ARG A 156 11.92 -17.59 9.00
CA ARG A 156 12.47 -16.33 9.51
C ARG A 156 13.49 -15.76 8.52
N LEU A 157 13.29 -14.52 8.08
CA LEU A 157 14.14 -13.79 7.14
C LEU A 157 14.71 -12.55 7.82
N TYR A 158 16.03 -12.45 7.95
CA TYR A 158 16.68 -11.31 8.59
C TYR A 158 18.09 -11.06 8.05
N PRO A 159 18.59 -9.81 8.08
CA PRO A 159 19.96 -9.50 7.68
C PRO A 159 21.00 -10.19 8.57
N ASP A 160 22.10 -10.69 7.99
CA ASP A 160 23.22 -11.19 8.77
C ASP A 160 23.90 -10.05 9.55
N VAL A 161 24.23 -10.31 10.83
CA VAL A 161 24.78 -9.31 11.75
C VAL A 161 26.17 -8.85 11.34
N GLN A 162 26.98 -9.71 10.72
CA GLN A 162 28.36 -9.42 10.32
C GLN A 162 28.45 -8.96 8.85
N ASN A 163 27.59 -9.47 7.98
CA ASN A 163 27.57 -9.17 6.56
C ASN A 163 26.15 -8.78 6.09
N LYS A 164 25.87 -7.48 6.14
CA LYS A 164 24.57 -6.89 5.76
C LYS A 164 24.15 -7.12 4.29
N SER A 165 25.04 -7.63 3.44
CA SER A 165 24.66 -8.02 2.06
C SER A 165 24.05 -9.43 1.99
N LYS A 166 23.91 -10.13 3.12
CA LYS A 166 23.34 -11.48 3.21
C LYS A 166 22.04 -11.45 4.00
N ILE A 167 21.06 -12.21 3.51
CA ILE A 167 19.85 -12.55 4.26
C ILE A 167 20.02 -13.97 4.79
N ILE A 168 19.80 -14.15 6.09
CA ILE A 168 19.69 -15.45 6.73
C ILE A 168 18.26 -15.92 6.63
N VAL A 169 18.10 -17.20 6.29
CA VAL A 169 16.83 -17.90 6.28
C VAL A 169 16.91 -19.00 7.33
N GLU A 170 16.11 -18.89 8.37
CA GLU A 170 15.95 -19.94 9.38
C GLU A 170 14.56 -20.55 9.24
N VAL A 171 14.49 -21.88 9.19
CA VAL A 171 13.23 -22.62 9.15
C VAL A 171 13.10 -23.40 10.44
N SER A 172 12.01 -23.17 11.16
CA SER A 172 11.71 -23.86 12.41
C SER A 172 10.32 -24.47 12.36
N ASN A 173 10.21 -25.71 12.84
CA ASN A 173 8.94 -26.39 13.05
C ASN A 173 8.65 -26.35 14.55
N ARG A 174 7.51 -25.77 14.95
CA ARG A 174 7.05 -25.84 16.33
C ARG A 174 6.01 -26.96 16.41
N GLU A 175 6.47 -28.15 16.78
CA GLU A 175 5.62 -29.30 17.16
C GLU A 175 5.04 -29.13 18.57
#